data_AF-A0A661P1U8-F1
#
_entry.id   AF-A0A661P1U8-F1
#
_cell.length_a   1.000
_cell.length_b   1.000
_cell.length_c   1.000
_cell.angle_alpha   90.00
_cell.angle_beta   90.00
_cell.angle_gamma   90.00
#
_symmetry.space_group_name_H-M   'P 1'
#
loop_
_entity.id
_entity.type
_entity.pdbx_description
1 polymer ?
#
loop_
_entity_poly.entity_id
_entity_poly.type
_entity_poly.pdbx_seq_one_letter_code
_entity_poly.pdbx_strand_id
1 'polypeptide(L)'
;MSGTKTGRWRRLLPVPLLLLLAAGGGWLLAPGSGAVYLQLQARSDALHRGAVLAEPILAVSFVLLGLLALVFADFPWPRRILAGLTLASLAAGLGLGAYVLHFDLTIEEAGSAGQFTSARPAKISGQQRWAGPWQESDGPGIASPPRDDGHLVELDRISLTLKDADGRRIWNRRRPGGWPASLLLGERHLLLALPSDRWEDDVLLQLVELDSGRLVSEFHVLGRRISIPLARGPRVVLATWRPSGTALYVLDLAGPRLLWRRRPAERTQWPPRRWPEELQQLLEGKPP
;
A
#
# COMPACT_ATOMS: atom_id res chain seq x y z
N MET A 1 -22.22 -68.95 -1.42
CA MET A 1 -22.32 -67.66 -2.16
C MET A 1 -22.22 -66.52 -1.15
N SER A 2 -21.02 -66.02 -0.89
CA SER A 2 -20.79 -64.86 -0.01
C SER A 2 -20.24 -63.73 -0.87
N GLY A 3 -21.12 -62.80 -1.23
CA GLY A 3 -20.81 -61.66 -2.09
C GLY A 3 -19.98 -60.62 -1.37
N THR A 4 -18.79 -60.39 -1.90
CA THR A 4 -17.82 -59.35 -1.54
C THR A 4 -18.41 -57.94 -1.66
N LYS A 5 -19.03 -57.41 -0.59
CA LYS A 5 -19.46 -56.01 -0.46
C LYS A 5 -18.35 -55.04 -0.01
N THR A 6 -17.08 -55.32 -0.31
CA THR A 6 -15.94 -54.45 0.09
C THR A 6 -15.54 -53.41 -0.97
N GLY A 7 -16.17 -53.41 -2.14
CA GLY A 7 -15.75 -52.58 -3.29
C GLY A 7 -16.29 -51.14 -3.38
N ARG A 8 -17.38 -50.78 -2.67
CA ARG A 8 -18.01 -49.44 -2.85
C ARG A 8 -17.34 -48.31 -2.06
N TRP A 9 -16.68 -48.62 -0.94
CA TRP A 9 -16.12 -47.59 -0.04
C TRP A 9 -14.77 -47.02 -0.50
N ARG A 10 -14.03 -47.74 -1.35
CA ARG A 10 -12.80 -47.21 -1.99
C ARG A 10 -13.08 -46.06 -2.98
N ARG A 11 -14.32 -45.90 -3.43
CA ARG A 11 -14.70 -44.89 -4.44
C ARG A 11 -15.19 -43.56 -3.87
N LEU A 12 -15.41 -43.44 -2.55
CA LEU A 12 -15.91 -42.21 -1.92
C LEU A 12 -14.83 -41.36 -1.22
N LEU A 13 -13.62 -41.89 -1.06
CA LEU A 13 -12.47 -41.13 -0.56
C LEU A 13 -12.07 -39.90 -1.41
N PRO A 14 -12.24 -39.86 -2.75
CA PRO A 14 -11.80 -38.71 -3.52
C PRO A 14 -12.76 -37.51 -3.39
N VAL A 15 -14.01 -37.68 -2.95
CA VAL A 15 -15.01 -36.59 -3.02
C VAL A 15 -14.78 -35.50 -1.97
N PRO A 16 -14.54 -35.79 -0.67
CA PRO A 16 -14.22 -34.74 0.30
C PRO A 16 -12.88 -34.08 -0.01
N LEU A 17 -11.90 -34.88 -0.45
CA LEU A 17 -10.58 -34.40 -0.84
C LEU A 17 -10.67 -33.50 -2.08
N LEU A 18 -11.48 -33.85 -3.09
CA LEU A 18 -11.73 -33.02 -4.28
C LEU A 18 -12.53 -31.76 -3.97
N LEU A 19 -13.50 -31.81 -3.04
CA LEU A 19 -14.26 -30.62 -2.61
C LEU A 19 -13.39 -29.67 -1.78
N LEU A 20 -12.47 -30.20 -0.96
CA LEU A 20 -11.47 -29.41 -0.23
C LEU A 20 -10.40 -28.84 -1.15
N LEU A 21 -9.96 -29.60 -2.17
CA LEU A 21 -9.06 -29.10 -3.21
C LEU A 21 -9.75 -28.09 -4.14
N ALA A 22 -11.06 -28.20 -4.37
CA ALA A 22 -11.84 -27.22 -5.12
C ALA A 22 -12.13 -25.95 -4.30
N ALA A 23 -12.39 -26.08 -2.99
CA ALA A 23 -12.52 -24.95 -2.08
C ALA A 23 -11.17 -24.23 -1.87
N GLY A 24 -10.07 -24.98 -1.71
CA GLY A 24 -8.71 -24.43 -1.69
C GLY A 24 -8.24 -23.92 -3.06
N GLY A 25 -8.73 -24.51 -4.15
CA GLY A 25 -8.49 -24.05 -5.53
C GLY A 25 -9.17 -22.71 -5.83
N GLY A 26 -10.34 -22.45 -5.23
CA GLY A 26 -10.98 -21.13 -5.26
C GLY A 26 -10.20 -20.06 -4.49
N TRP A 27 -9.37 -20.46 -3.51
CA TRP A 27 -8.46 -19.57 -2.79
C TRP A 27 -7.14 -19.36 -3.53
N LEU A 28 -6.70 -20.32 -4.35
CA LEU A 28 -5.53 -20.17 -5.22
C LEU A 28 -5.78 -19.23 -6.42
N LEU A 29 -7.02 -18.79 -6.64
CA LEU A 29 -7.30 -17.68 -7.52
C LEU A 29 -6.89 -16.39 -6.80
N ALA A 30 -5.68 -15.93 -7.15
CA ALA A 30 -5.08 -14.68 -6.72
C ALA A 30 -6.11 -13.53 -6.63
N PRO A 31 -5.89 -12.53 -5.76
CA PRO A 31 -6.68 -11.31 -5.82
C PRO A 31 -6.71 -10.83 -7.27
N GLY A 32 -7.92 -10.78 -7.84
CA GLY A 32 -8.13 -10.84 -9.30
C GLY A 32 -7.12 -10.00 -10.07
N SER A 33 -6.57 -10.57 -11.14
CA SER A 33 -5.42 -10.09 -11.95
C SER A 33 -5.57 -8.72 -12.62
N GLY A 34 -6.46 -7.86 -12.12
CA GLY A 34 -6.61 -6.45 -12.47
C GLY A 34 -6.95 -5.54 -11.28
N ALA A 35 -6.83 -6.01 -10.03
CA ALA A 35 -7.04 -5.18 -8.85
C ALA A 35 -5.92 -4.13 -8.72
N VAL A 36 -6.31 -2.86 -8.67
CA VAL A 36 -5.36 -1.75 -8.47
C VAL A 36 -4.92 -1.65 -7.02
N TYR A 37 -3.73 -1.10 -6.77
CA TYR A 37 -3.09 -1.01 -5.45
C TYR A 37 -4.02 -0.61 -4.31
N LEU A 38 -4.82 0.43 -4.46
CA LEU A 38 -5.71 0.90 -3.39
C LEU A 38 -6.88 -0.06 -3.09
N GLN A 39 -7.33 -0.82 -4.08
CA GLN A 39 -8.32 -1.88 -3.86
C GLN A 39 -7.70 -3.04 -3.09
N LEU A 40 -6.42 -3.36 -3.36
CA LEU A 40 -5.68 -4.36 -2.60
C LEU A 40 -5.49 -3.91 -1.14
N GLN A 41 -5.12 -2.64 -0.89
CA GLN A 41 -5.04 -2.08 0.46
C GLN A 41 -6.36 -2.21 1.23
N ALA A 42 -7.47 -1.81 0.62
CA ALA A 42 -8.79 -1.92 1.26
C ALA A 42 -9.20 -3.38 1.57
N ARG A 43 -8.76 -4.34 0.77
CA ARG A 43 -9.05 -5.78 0.98
C ARG A 43 -8.11 -6.43 1.99
N SER A 44 -6.90 -5.89 2.16
CA SER A 44 -5.89 -6.40 3.08
C SER A 44 -6.43 -6.51 4.52
N ASP A 45 -7.10 -5.47 5.01
CA ASP A 45 -7.65 -5.45 6.38
C ASP A 45 -8.72 -6.51 6.61
N ALA A 46 -9.54 -6.81 5.59
CA ALA A 46 -10.55 -7.85 5.68
C ALA A 46 -9.91 -9.24 5.67
N LEU A 47 -8.90 -9.44 4.82
CA LEU A 47 -8.15 -10.69 4.72
C LEU A 47 -7.41 -10.99 6.03
N HIS A 48 -6.63 -10.04 6.55
CA HIS A 48 -5.85 -10.24 7.77
C HIS A 48 -6.74 -10.51 8.98
N ARG A 49 -7.87 -9.81 9.11
CA ARG A 49 -8.85 -10.11 10.18
C ARG A 49 -9.45 -11.51 10.02
N GLY A 50 -9.79 -11.91 8.79
CA GLY A 50 -10.25 -13.27 8.51
C GLY A 50 -9.21 -14.34 8.85
N ALA A 51 -7.95 -14.10 8.49
CA ALA A 51 -6.83 -15.01 8.75
C ALA A 51 -6.56 -15.19 10.24
N VAL A 52 -6.54 -14.08 11.01
CA VAL A 52 -6.35 -14.10 12.47
C VAL A 52 -7.42 -14.92 13.18
N LEU A 53 -8.65 -14.95 12.65
CA LEU A 53 -9.74 -15.78 13.20
C LEU A 53 -9.69 -17.23 12.71
N ALA A 54 -9.34 -17.46 11.45
CA ALA A 54 -9.35 -18.78 10.83
C ALA A 54 -8.19 -19.67 11.31
N GLU A 55 -6.97 -19.13 11.45
CA GLU A 55 -5.79 -19.90 11.85
C GLU A 55 -5.96 -20.64 13.18
N PRO A 56 -6.43 -20.01 14.28
CA PRO A 56 -6.69 -20.72 15.53
C PRO A 56 -7.75 -21.81 15.40
N ILE A 57 -8.82 -21.57 14.63
CA ILE A 57 -9.89 -22.54 14.41
C ILE A 57 -9.34 -23.77 13.68
N LEU A 58 -8.51 -23.57 12.66
CA LEU A 58 -7.87 -24.65 11.90
C LEU A 58 -6.88 -25.42 12.76
N ALA A 59 -6.09 -24.75 13.60
CA ALA A 59 -5.16 -25.37 14.53
C ALA A 59 -5.88 -26.21 15.59
N VAL A 60 -6.92 -25.67 16.23
CA VAL A 60 -7.75 -26.39 17.22
C VAL A 60 -8.43 -27.58 16.57
N SER A 61 -8.97 -27.42 15.35
CA SER A 61 -9.60 -28.50 14.60
C SER A 61 -8.59 -29.61 14.28
N PHE A 62 -7.37 -29.27 13.85
CA PHE A 62 -6.30 -30.24 13.63
C PHE A 62 -6.00 -31.07 14.88
N VAL A 63 -5.81 -30.41 16.04
CA VAL A 63 -5.52 -31.08 17.31
C VAL A 63 -6.68 -31.97 17.74
N LEU A 64 -7.90 -31.44 17.78
CA LEU A 64 -9.09 -32.18 18.24
C LEU A 64 -9.37 -33.38 17.34
N LEU A 65 -9.34 -33.22 16.02
CA LEU A 65 -9.57 -34.32 15.08
C LEU A 65 -8.46 -35.37 15.16
N GLY A 66 -7.21 -34.93 15.37
CA GLY A 66 -6.07 -35.83 15.59
C GLY A 66 -6.23 -36.66 16.87
N LEU A 67 -6.60 -36.04 17.98
CA LEU A 67 -6.88 -36.72 19.25
C LEU A 67 -8.05 -37.70 19.11
N LEU A 68 -9.14 -37.29 18.44
CA LEU A 68 -10.26 -38.19 18.19
C LEU A 68 -9.84 -39.38 17.31
N ALA A 69 -8.99 -39.17 16.30
CA ALA A 69 -8.48 -40.27 15.48
C ALA A 69 -7.69 -41.30 16.30
N LEU A 70 -6.98 -40.84 17.36
CA LEU A 70 -6.30 -41.71 18.32
C LEU A 70 -7.28 -42.44 19.24
N VAL A 71 -8.31 -41.77 19.77
CA VAL A 71 -9.34 -42.39 20.62
C VAL A 71 -10.09 -43.48 19.87
N PHE A 72 -10.39 -43.26 18.59
CA PHE A 72 -11.06 -44.24 17.73
C PHE A 72 -10.09 -45.15 16.97
N ALA A 73 -8.87 -45.37 17.48
CA ALA A 73 -7.84 -46.17 16.81
C ALA A 73 -8.32 -47.57 16.41
N ASP A 74 -9.14 -48.19 17.26
CA ASP A 74 -9.67 -49.55 17.07
C ASP A 74 -10.85 -49.62 16.09
N PHE A 75 -11.37 -48.46 15.64
CA PHE A 75 -12.48 -48.38 14.69
C PHE A 75 -11.96 -47.89 13.33
N PRO A 76 -11.76 -48.78 12.34
CA PRO A 76 -11.05 -48.41 11.10
C PRO A 76 -11.76 -47.35 10.25
N TRP A 77 -13.10 -47.30 10.29
CA TRP A 77 -13.89 -46.35 9.51
C TRP A 77 -13.88 -44.94 10.10
N PRO A 78 -14.23 -44.72 11.40
CA PRO A 78 -14.10 -43.41 12.04
C PRO A 78 -12.68 -42.86 11.99
N ARG A 79 -11.67 -43.69 12.26
CA ARG A 79 -10.26 -43.29 12.22
C ARG A 79 -9.85 -42.70 10.88
N ARG A 80 -10.27 -43.32 9.77
CA ARG A 80 -9.95 -42.84 8.42
C ARG A 80 -10.60 -41.50 8.10
N ILE A 81 -11.85 -41.31 8.52
CA ILE A 81 -12.56 -40.04 8.33
C ILE A 81 -11.86 -38.94 9.13
N LEU A 82 -11.61 -39.19 10.41
CA LEU A 82 -10.95 -38.22 11.29
C LEU A 82 -9.55 -37.87 10.80
N ALA A 83 -8.74 -38.85 10.40
CA ALA A 83 -7.43 -38.60 9.81
C ALA A 83 -7.51 -37.77 8.51
N GLY A 84 -8.51 -38.03 7.65
CA GLY A 84 -8.76 -37.23 6.46
C GLY A 84 -9.11 -35.78 6.78
N LEU A 85 -9.96 -35.56 7.79
CA LEU A 85 -10.32 -34.22 8.27
C LEU A 85 -9.15 -33.50 8.95
N THR A 86 -8.30 -34.22 9.69
CA THR A 86 -7.05 -33.66 10.26
C THR A 86 -6.13 -33.16 9.15
N LEU A 87 -5.89 -33.98 8.12
CA LEU A 87 -5.08 -33.57 6.97
C LEU A 87 -5.71 -32.41 6.20
N ALA A 88 -7.04 -32.38 6.08
CA ALA A 88 -7.76 -31.26 5.47
C ALA A 88 -7.56 -29.95 6.24
N SER A 89 -7.67 -29.97 7.56
CA SER A 89 -7.44 -28.79 8.42
C SER A 89 -6.01 -28.27 8.29
N LEU A 90 -5.03 -29.18 8.23
CA LEU A 90 -3.62 -28.82 7.99
C LEU A 90 -3.43 -28.19 6.61
N ALA A 91 -3.98 -28.81 5.56
CA ALA A 91 -3.89 -28.29 4.19
C ALA A 91 -4.59 -26.93 4.05
N ALA A 92 -5.72 -26.72 4.72
CA ALA A 92 -6.42 -25.45 4.75
C ALA A 92 -5.60 -24.36 5.46
N GLY A 93 -4.94 -24.67 6.57
CA GLY A 93 -4.06 -23.72 7.27
C GLY A 93 -2.86 -23.32 6.41
N LEU A 94 -2.16 -24.31 5.82
CA LEU A 94 -1.07 -24.04 4.90
C LEU A 94 -1.52 -23.26 3.66
N GLY A 95 -2.71 -23.56 3.14
CA GLY A 95 -3.32 -22.86 2.01
C GLY A 95 -3.67 -21.40 2.33
N LEU A 96 -4.24 -21.14 3.50
CA LEU A 96 -4.52 -19.78 4.00
C LEU A 96 -3.21 -19.00 4.16
N GLY A 97 -2.19 -19.57 4.80
CA GLY A 97 -0.88 -18.93 4.94
C GLY A 97 -0.22 -18.61 3.61
N ALA A 98 -0.24 -19.54 2.65
CA ALA A 98 0.27 -19.32 1.30
C ALA A 98 -0.52 -18.24 0.54
N TYR A 99 -1.84 -18.20 0.71
CA TYR A 99 -2.69 -17.17 0.11
C TYR A 99 -2.39 -15.78 0.66
N VAL A 100 -2.28 -15.64 2.00
CA VAL A 100 -1.92 -14.37 2.64
C VAL A 100 -0.56 -13.89 2.14
N LEU A 101 0.44 -14.77 2.10
CA LEU A 101 1.76 -14.42 1.57
C LEU A 101 1.70 -13.97 0.10
N HIS A 102 0.94 -14.67 -0.74
CA HIS A 102 0.80 -14.29 -2.13
C HIS A 102 0.05 -12.95 -2.30
N PHE A 103 -0.97 -12.70 -1.49
CA PHE A 103 -1.68 -11.42 -1.45
C PHE A 103 -0.74 -10.29 -1.05
N ASP A 104 0.08 -10.49 -0.01
CA ASP A 104 1.07 -9.54 0.48
C ASP A 104 2.12 -9.22 -0.61
N LEU A 105 2.63 -10.24 -1.31
CA LEU A 105 3.54 -10.02 -2.44
C LEU A 105 2.88 -9.21 -3.56
N THR A 106 1.60 -9.47 -3.85
CA THR A 106 0.85 -8.78 -4.90
C THR A 106 0.62 -7.31 -4.54
N ILE A 107 0.22 -7.02 -3.31
CA ILE A 107 0.04 -5.63 -2.83
C ILE A 107 1.39 -4.91 -2.74
N GLU A 108 2.47 -5.59 -2.36
CA GLU A 108 3.80 -4.99 -2.36
C GLU A 108 4.27 -4.64 -3.77
N GLU A 109 4.03 -5.51 -4.75
CA GLU A 109 4.36 -5.27 -6.16
C GLU A 109 3.54 -4.10 -6.72
N ALA A 110 2.21 -4.14 -6.56
CA ALA A 110 1.30 -3.09 -7.03
C ALA A 110 1.57 -1.76 -6.32
N GLY A 111 1.76 -1.78 -4.99
CA GLY A 111 2.06 -0.61 -4.19
C GLY A 111 3.43 -0.02 -4.49
N SER A 112 4.41 -0.84 -4.86
CA SER A 112 5.72 -0.36 -5.32
C SER A 112 5.66 0.21 -6.73
N ALA A 113 4.70 -0.17 -7.57
CA ALA A 113 4.46 0.50 -8.85
C ALA A 113 3.75 1.85 -8.64
N GLY A 114 3.02 1.98 -7.54
CA GLY A 114 2.21 3.14 -7.22
C GLY A 114 0.98 3.26 -8.12
N GLN A 115 0.09 4.18 -7.78
CA GLN A 115 -1.18 4.36 -8.45
C GLN A 115 -1.59 5.83 -8.46
N PHE A 116 -1.96 6.35 -9.64
CA PHE A 116 -2.68 7.62 -9.74
C PHE A 116 -4.18 7.40 -9.57
N THR A 117 -4.82 8.17 -8.69
CA THR A 117 -6.28 8.14 -8.43
C THR A 117 -7.03 9.27 -9.11
N SER A 118 -6.35 10.41 -9.24
CA SER A 118 -6.78 11.56 -10.03
C SER A 118 -5.55 12.09 -10.77
N ALA A 119 -5.74 12.48 -12.02
CA ALA A 119 -4.63 12.67 -12.94
C ALA A 119 -5.05 13.61 -14.07
N ARG A 120 -4.85 14.91 -13.87
CA ARG A 120 -4.88 15.90 -14.95
C ARG A 120 -3.46 16.31 -15.30
N PRO A 121 -3.13 16.44 -16.60
CA PRO A 121 -1.83 16.94 -17.04
C PRO A 121 -1.47 18.25 -16.34
N ALA A 122 -0.27 18.31 -15.76
CA ALA A 122 0.20 19.48 -15.05
C ALA A 122 1.73 19.61 -15.05
N LYS A 123 2.22 20.78 -14.62
CA LYS A 123 3.63 21.07 -14.42
C LYS A 123 3.83 22.00 -13.23
N ILE A 124 4.94 21.82 -12.51
CA ILE A 124 5.43 22.79 -11.53
C ILE A 124 6.30 23.81 -12.26
N SER A 125 5.87 25.08 -12.30
CA SER A 125 6.60 26.19 -12.91
C SER A 125 7.08 27.20 -11.88
N GLY A 126 8.06 28.00 -12.33
CA GLY A 126 8.61 29.12 -11.57
C GLY A 126 9.65 28.73 -10.52
N GLN A 127 9.99 29.72 -9.69
CA GLN A 127 10.88 29.54 -8.57
C GLN A 127 10.21 28.67 -7.51
N GLN A 128 10.81 27.51 -7.22
CA GLN A 128 10.27 26.59 -6.25
C GLN A 128 10.67 26.99 -4.83
N ARG A 129 9.69 27.04 -3.94
CA ARG A 129 9.88 27.31 -2.51
C ARG A 129 9.42 26.11 -1.72
N TRP A 130 10.27 25.57 -0.86
CA TRP A 130 9.95 24.37 -0.09
C TRP A 130 9.75 24.71 1.38
N ALA A 131 8.93 23.89 2.06
CA ALA A 131 8.76 23.94 3.50
C ALA A 131 8.58 22.50 4.03
N GLY A 132 9.37 22.11 5.04
CA GLY A 132 9.30 20.80 5.69
C GLY A 132 10.59 19.99 5.57
N PRO A 133 10.62 18.72 6.05
CA PRO A 133 9.50 18.00 6.62
C PRO A 133 9.06 18.60 7.96
N TRP A 134 7.77 18.84 8.12
CA TRP A 134 7.15 19.25 9.37
C TRP A 134 6.62 18.02 10.14
N GLN A 135 6.86 17.98 11.44
CA GLN A 135 6.27 17.03 12.37
C GLN A 135 5.47 17.75 13.45
N GLU A 136 4.50 17.07 14.08
CA GLU A 136 3.69 17.67 15.16
C GLU A 136 4.50 18.09 16.38
N SER A 137 5.64 17.45 16.63
CA SER A 137 6.60 17.82 17.66
C SER A 137 7.24 19.19 17.43
N ASP A 138 7.27 19.64 16.17
CA ASP A 138 7.98 20.86 15.76
C ASP A 138 7.12 22.11 15.96
N GLY A 139 5.80 21.94 16.17
CA GLY A 139 4.87 23.05 16.42
C GLY A 139 3.45 22.78 15.91
N PRO A 140 2.60 23.83 15.87
CA PRO A 140 1.20 23.70 15.46
C PRO A 140 1.00 23.48 13.96
N GLY A 141 2.00 23.81 13.14
CA GLY A 141 1.95 23.72 11.67
C GLY A 141 3.23 24.24 11.03
N ILE A 142 3.26 24.27 9.71
CA ILE A 142 4.30 24.87 8.88
C ILE A 142 3.67 25.84 7.88
N ALA A 143 4.33 26.96 7.65
CA ALA A 143 3.97 27.90 6.59
C ALA A 143 5.03 27.82 5.48
N SER A 144 4.60 27.92 4.22
CA SER A 144 5.50 28.19 3.12
C SER A 144 6.10 29.59 3.27
N PRO A 145 7.31 29.85 2.74
CA PRO A 145 7.73 31.22 2.47
C PRO A 145 6.65 31.96 1.68
N PRO A 146 6.36 33.24 1.99
CA PRO A 146 5.43 34.03 1.21
C PRO A 146 5.88 34.10 -0.26
N ARG A 147 4.92 34.13 -1.17
CA ARG A 147 5.09 34.41 -2.60
C ARG A 147 5.38 35.90 -2.82
N ASP A 148 5.72 36.25 -4.05
CA ASP A 148 6.03 37.64 -4.42
C ASP A 148 4.79 38.56 -4.31
N ASP A 149 3.60 37.98 -4.40
CA ASP A 149 2.31 38.63 -4.15
C ASP A 149 1.90 38.59 -2.66
N GLY A 150 2.80 38.20 -1.77
CA GLY A 150 2.58 38.07 -0.32
C GLY A 150 1.73 36.87 0.11
N HIS A 151 1.20 36.07 -0.82
CA HIS A 151 0.38 34.92 -0.48
C HIS A 151 1.23 33.79 0.12
N LEU A 152 0.67 33.04 1.07
CA LEU A 152 1.36 31.91 1.69
C LEU A 152 0.43 30.74 1.93
N VAL A 153 1.01 29.54 1.94
CA VAL A 153 0.31 28.30 2.26
C VAL A 153 0.66 27.89 3.67
N GLU A 154 -0.34 27.64 4.51
CA GLU A 154 -0.17 27.02 5.82
C GLU A 154 -0.68 25.59 5.80
N LEU A 155 0.10 24.69 6.38
CA LEU A 155 -0.31 23.33 6.71
C LEU A 155 -0.27 23.17 8.23
N ASP A 156 -1.42 22.93 8.83
CA ASP A 156 -1.54 22.62 10.26
C ASP A 156 -1.96 21.16 10.48
N ARG A 157 -2.32 20.80 11.72
CA ARG A 157 -2.74 19.43 12.08
C ARG A 157 -3.98 18.93 11.34
N ILE A 158 -4.87 19.82 10.92
CA ILE A 158 -6.20 19.49 10.41
C ILE A 158 -6.40 20.04 8.98
N SER A 159 -5.69 21.11 8.63
CA SER A 159 -6.02 21.99 7.52
C SER A 159 -4.82 22.33 6.64
N LEU A 160 -5.13 22.58 5.38
CA LEU A 160 -4.26 23.18 4.37
C LEU A 160 -4.95 24.45 3.88
N THR A 161 -4.32 25.59 4.08
CA THR A 161 -4.94 26.91 3.86
C THR A 161 -4.05 27.78 2.99
N LEU A 162 -4.64 28.49 2.03
CA LEU A 162 -3.98 29.63 1.36
C LEU A 162 -4.46 30.93 2.01
N LYS A 163 -3.50 31.80 2.34
CA LYS A 163 -3.74 33.15 2.83
C LYS A 163 -3.17 34.19 1.88
N ASP A 164 -3.83 35.34 1.80
CA ASP A 164 -3.29 36.53 1.15
C ASP A 164 -2.25 37.25 2.02
N ALA A 165 -1.72 38.36 1.51
CA ALA A 165 -0.70 39.18 2.19
C ALA A 165 -1.19 39.78 3.53
N ASP A 166 -2.51 39.97 3.68
CA ASP A 166 -3.13 40.49 4.91
C ASP A 166 -3.47 39.36 5.90
N GLY A 167 -3.11 38.12 5.57
CA GLY A 167 -3.41 36.93 6.37
C GLY A 167 -4.86 36.45 6.26
N ARG A 168 -5.66 37.01 5.34
CA ARG A 168 -7.03 36.55 5.10
C ARG A 168 -6.99 35.25 4.31
N ARG A 169 -7.82 34.31 4.75
CA ARG A 169 -7.96 33.02 4.11
C ARG A 169 -8.70 33.16 2.77
N ILE A 170 -8.08 32.68 1.70
CA ILE A 170 -8.69 32.56 0.36
C ILE A 170 -9.45 31.25 0.27
N TRP A 171 -8.79 30.14 0.58
CA TRP A 171 -9.41 28.82 0.66
C TRP A 171 -8.79 27.98 1.77
N ASN A 172 -9.54 26.97 2.21
CA ASN A 172 -9.12 26.00 3.21
C ASN A 172 -9.61 24.61 2.83
N ARG A 173 -8.75 23.62 3.02
CA ARG A 173 -9.04 22.21 2.78
C ARG A 173 -8.66 21.40 4.01
N ARG A 174 -9.39 20.30 4.22
CA ARG A 174 -8.92 19.27 5.14
C ARG A 174 -7.56 18.75 4.66
N ARG A 175 -6.63 18.62 5.60
CA ARG A 175 -5.33 18.00 5.37
C ARG A 175 -5.50 16.57 4.85
N PRO A 176 -4.81 16.18 3.78
CA PRO A 176 -5.04 14.89 3.12
C PRO A 176 -4.36 13.68 3.77
N GLY A 177 -3.61 13.86 4.87
CA GLY A 177 -2.86 12.76 5.47
C GLY A 177 -2.03 13.15 6.71
N GLY A 178 -1.13 12.26 7.12
CA GLY A 178 -0.34 12.35 8.35
C GLY A 178 0.96 13.16 8.26
N TRP A 179 1.84 12.95 9.23
CA TRP A 179 3.17 13.57 9.35
C TRP A 179 4.28 12.50 9.28
N PRO A 180 5.52 12.84 8.90
CA PRO A 180 6.00 14.15 8.48
C PRO A 180 5.42 14.60 7.13
N ALA A 181 5.17 15.90 6.97
CA ALA A 181 4.63 16.47 5.74
C ALA A 181 5.56 17.52 5.13
N SER A 182 5.63 17.56 3.80
CA SER A 182 6.45 18.50 3.05
C SER A 182 5.61 19.22 1.99
N LEU A 183 5.91 20.51 1.80
CA LEU A 183 5.28 21.38 0.81
C LEU A 183 6.35 21.82 -0.20
N LEU A 184 6.01 21.78 -1.48
CA LEU A 184 6.77 22.40 -2.55
C LEU A 184 5.84 23.31 -3.35
N LEU A 185 6.06 24.61 -3.19
CA LEU A 185 5.27 25.67 -3.80
C LEU A 185 5.89 26.07 -5.15
N GLY A 186 5.10 26.03 -6.21
CA GLY A 186 5.39 26.69 -7.49
C GLY A 186 4.47 27.90 -7.71
N GLU A 187 4.46 28.46 -8.92
CA GLU A 187 3.63 29.65 -9.23
C GLU A 187 2.12 29.38 -9.17
N ARG A 188 1.69 28.26 -9.77
CA ARG A 188 0.26 27.92 -9.93
C ARG A 188 -0.17 26.67 -9.18
N HIS A 189 0.81 25.91 -8.68
CA HIS A 189 0.57 24.62 -8.07
C HIS A 189 1.35 24.47 -6.77
N LEU A 190 0.74 23.73 -5.86
CA LEU A 190 1.34 23.23 -4.64
C LEU A 190 1.46 21.72 -4.75
N LEU A 191 2.65 21.21 -4.48
CA LEU A 191 2.90 19.79 -4.36
C LEU A 191 3.06 19.45 -2.87
N LEU A 192 2.24 18.53 -2.39
CA LEU A 192 2.27 18.02 -1.03
C LEU A 192 2.77 16.59 -1.02
N ALA A 193 3.72 16.28 -0.14
CA ALA A 193 4.21 14.93 0.10
C ALA A 193 4.06 14.59 1.57
N LEU A 194 3.25 13.57 1.89
CA LEU A 194 3.01 13.14 3.26
C LEU A 194 2.52 11.68 3.35
N PRO A 195 2.56 11.04 4.52
CA PRO A 195 1.89 9.77 4.76
C PRO A 195 0.37 9.89 4.58
N SER A 196 -0.28 8.81 4.15
CA SER A 196 -1.72 8.68 4.06
C SER A 196 -2.37 8.66 5.44
N ASP A 197 -3.57 9.25 5.60
CA ASP A 197 -4.38 9.05 6.80
C ASP A 197 -5.22 7.76 6.74
N ARG A 198 -5.23 7.07 5.59
CA ARG A 198 -6.05 5.87 5.37
C ARG A 198 -5.32 4.58 5.71
N TRP A 199 -4.04 4.49 5.36
CA TRP A 199 -3.24 3.28 5.53
C TRP A 199 -1.84 3.64 6.05
N GLU A 200 -1.36 2.90 7.05
CA GLU A 200 -0.07 3.16 7.72
C GLU A 200 1.13 3.08 6.76
N ASP A 201 1.05 2.16 5.79
CA ASP A 201 2.11 1.87 4.82
C ASP A 201 1.88 2.54 3.45
N ASP A 202 1.05 3.57 3.39
CA ASP A 202 0.79 4.37 2.19
C ASP A 202 1.30 5.80 2.36
N VAL A 203 1.99 6.32 1.35
CA VAL A 203 2.32 7.74 1.24
C VAL A 203 1.68 8.32 0.00
N LEU A 204 1.31 9.59 0.10
CA LEU A 204 0.63 10.32 -0.95
C LEU A 204 1.48 11.48 -1.45
N LEU A 205 1.42 11.71 -2.75
CA LEU A 205 1.84 12.93 -3.40
C LEU A 205 0.60 13.58 -4.02
N GLN A 206 0.24 14.77 -3.56
CA GLN A 206 -0.89 15.53 -4.09
C GLN A 206 -0.42 16.80 -4.78
N LEU A 207 -0.97 17.03 -5.96
CA LEU A 207 -0.83 18.27 -6.70
C LEU A 207 -2.12 19.07 -6.58
N VAL A 208 -2.02 20.30 -6.09
CA VAL A 208 -3.15 21.19 -5.83
C VAL A 208 -2.96 22.47 -6.62
N GLU A 209 -4.02 22.94 -7.27
CA GLU A 209 -4.07 24.24 -7.92
C GLU A 209 -4.15 25.34 -6.86
N LEU A 210 -3.22 26.29 -6.90
CA LEU A 210 -3.10 27.31 -5.84
C LEU A 210 -4.27 28.28 -5.84
N ASP A 211 -4.79 28.69 -6.99
CA ASP A 211 -5.82 29.75 -7.01
C ASP A 211 -7.17 29.25 -6.47
N SER A 212 -7.48 27.97 -6.70
CA SER A 212 -8.77 27.36 -6.36
C SER A 212 -8.71 26.41 -5.18
N GLY A 213 -7.51 26.00 -4.77
CA GLY A 213 -7.30 24.89 -3.88
C GLY A 213 -7.72 23.54 -4.47
N ARG A 214 -8.05 23.42 -5.76
CA ARG A 214 -8.58 22.16 -6.32
C ARG A 214 -7.49 21.09 -6.47
N LEU A 215 -7.83 19.83 -6.18
CA LEU A 215 -6.95 18.69 -6.46
C LEU A 215 -6.80 18.48 -7.98
N VAL A 216 -5.56 18.44 -8.47
CA VAL A 216 -5.21 18.24 -9.87
C VAL A 216 -4.79 16.79 -10.13
N SER A 217 -3.91 16.28 -9.26
CA SER A 217 -3.41 14.93 -9.34
C SER A 217 -3.12 14.38 -7.95
N GLU A 218 -3.29 13.07 -7.78
CA GLU A 218 -2.98 12.34 -6.56
C GLU A 218 -2.32 11.02 -6.93
N PHE A 219 -1.17 10.75 -6.32
CA PHE A 219 -0.38 9.55 -6.51
C PHE A 219 -0.15 8.88 -5.16
N HIS A 220 -0.54 7.61 -5.07
CA HIS A 220 -0.36 6.75 -3.92
C HIS A 220 0.74 5.75 -4.19
N VAL A 221 1.57 5.49 -3.18
CA VAL A 221 2.67 4.54 -3.30
C VAL A 221 3.01 3.98 -1.94
N LEU A 222 3.49 2.74 -1.93
CA LEU A 222 3.86 2.05 -0.71
C LEU A 222 5.03 2.77 0.00
N GLY A 223 4.83 3.15 1.27
CA GLY A 223 5.76 3.91 2.07
C GLY A 223 5.15 4.37 3.40
N ARG A 224 5.96 4.45 4.46
CA ARG A 224 5.57 5.09 5.73
C ARG A 224 6.00 6.55 5.83
N ARG A 225 7.03 6.92 5.06
CA ARG A 225 7.57 8.28 4.98
C ARG A 225 7.88 8.59 3.53
N ILE A 226 7.83 9.87 3.20
CA ILE A 226 8.06 10.40 1.85
C ILE A 226 8.87 11.68 1.92
N SER A 227 9.82 11.82 1.01
CA SER A 227 10.74 12.94 0.94
C SER A 227 10.06 14.24 0.60
N ILE A 228 10.73 15.35 0.92
CA ILE A 228 10.51 16.61 0.21
C ILE A 228 10.71 16.31 -1.27
N PRO A 229 9.68 16.45 -2.12
CA PRO A 229 9.81 16.17 -3.54
C PRO A 229 10.69 17.25 -4.18
N LEU A 230 11.44 16.85 -5.20
CA LEU A 230 12.07 17.79 -6.13
C LEU A 230 11.27 17.80 -7.42
N ALA A 231 11.01 18.97 -7.99
CA ALA A 231 10.30 19.07 -9.26
C ALA A 231 11.11 19.85 -10.30
N ARG A 232 10.95 19.53 -11.57
CA ARG A 232 11.43 20.36 -12.69
C ARG A 232 10.47 20.21 -13.86
N GLY A 233 9.68 21.26 -14.12
CA GLY A 233 8.62 21.20 -15.11
C GLY A 233 7.59 20.12 -14.76
N PRO A 234 7.32 19.15 -15.65
CA PRO A 234 6.37 18.07 -15.36
C PRO A 234 6.98 16.94 -14.53
N ARG A 235 8.31 16.90 -14.32
CA ARG A 235 8.94 15.77 -13.64
C ARG A 235 9.04 16.02 -12.14
N VAL A 236 8.77 14.98 -11.35
CA VAL A 236 8.94 14.97 -9.90
C VAL A 236 9.81 13.79 -9.49
N VAL A 237 10.79 14.06 -8.65
CA VAL A 237 11.56 13.04 -7.94
C VAL A 237 11.13 12.99 -6.49
N LEU A 238 10.93 11.78 -5.99
CA LEU A 238 10.67 11.54 -4.59
C LEU A 238 11.28 10.21 -4.15
N ALA A 239 11.39 10.05 -2.84
CA ALA A 239 11.78 8.81 -2.21
C ALA A 239 10.71 8.42 -1.18
N THR A 240 10.54 7.12 -0.98
CA THR A 240 9.67 6.55 0.05
C THR A 240 10.46 5.60 0.93
N TRP A 241 10.08 5.49 2.21
CA TRP A 241 10.77 4.66 3.20
C TRP A 241 9.82 3.72 3.91
N ARG A 242 10.30 2.49 4.14
CA ARG A 242 9.66 1.46 4.97
C ARG A 242 10.70 0.77 5.85
N PRO A 243 10.26 0.01 6.87
CA PRO A 243 11.16 -0.86 7.63
C PRO A 243 11.89 -1.89 6.77
N SER A 244 11.43 -2.20 5.56
CA SER A 244 12.10 -3.10 4.61
C SER A 244 13.12 -2.41 3.70
N GLY A 245 13.06 -1.09 3.50
CA GLY A 245 14.00 -0.37 2.64
C GLY A 245 13.52 1.00 2.17
N THR A 246 14.25 1.56 1.20
CA THR A 246 13.93 2.82 0.53
C THR A 246 13.63 2.55 -0.94
N ALA A 247 12.76 3.34 -1.56
CA ALA A 247 12.53 3.35 -2.99
C ALA A 247 12.56 4.77 -3.54
N LEU A 248 13.16 4.94 -4.71
CA LEU A 248 13.30 6.20 -5.43
C LEU A 248 12.36 6.17 -6.64
N TYR A 249 11.69 7.28 -6.91
CA TYR A 249 10.70 7.41 -7.97
C TYR A 249 10.96 8.67 -8.80
N VAL A 250 10.75 8.54 -10.11
CA VAL A 250 10.61 9.67 -11.05
C VAL A 250 9.23 9.59 -11.66
N LEU A 251 8.42 10.63 -11.45
CA LEU A 251 7.08 10.76 -11.97
C LEU A 251 7.03 11.81 -13.08
N ASP A 252 6.12 11.62 -14.02
CA ASP A 252 5.74 12.60 -15.03
C ASP A 252 4.31 13.04 -14.78
N LEU A 253 4.13 14.30 -14.39
CA LEU A 253 2.84 14.93 -14.12
C LEU A 253 2.12 15.38 -15.40
N ALA A 254 2.77 15.43 -16.55
CA ALA A 254 2.11 15.78 -17.82
C ALA A 254 1.33 14.58 -18.38
N GLY A 255 1.92 13.38 -18.31
CA GLY A 255 1.29 12.11 -18.69
C GLY A 255 0.90 11.23 -17.50
N PRO A 256 0.49 11.83 -16.36
CA PRO A 256 0.48 11.27 -14.98
C PRO A 256 0.89 9.80 -14.88
N ARG A 257 2.20 9.55 -14.90
CA ARG A 257 2.77 8.20 -14.92
C ARG A 257 4.08 8.10 -14.16
N LEU A 258 4.38 6.90 -13.70
CA LEU A 258 5.71 6.53 -13.21
C LEU A 258 6.65 6.39 -14.42
N LEU A 259 7.75 7.14 -14.45
CA LEU A 259 8.79 7.01 -15.47
C LEU A 259 9.87 6.01 -15.07
N TRP A 260 10.25 6.03 -13.79
CA TRP A 260 11.38 5.25 -13.31
C TRP A 260 11.27 4.98 -11.81
N ARG A 261 11.76 3.81 -11.39
CA ARG A 261 11.83 3.39 -10.00
C ARG A 261 13.11 2.61 -9.73
N ARG A 262 13.74 2.84 -8.58
CA ARG A 262 14.88 2.05 -8.10
C ARG A 262 14.81 1.84 -6.59
N ARG A 263 15.23 0.66 -6.14
CA ARG A 263 15.52 0.40 -4.72
C ARG A 263 17.04 0.46 -4.52
N PRO A 264 17.60 1.47 -3.83
CA PRO A 264 19.02 1.49 -3.51
C PRO A 264 19.39 0.30 -2.61
N ALA A 265 20.63 -0.18 -2.75
CA ALA A 265 21.13 -1.30 -1.93
C ALA A 265 21.26 -0.92 -0.45
N GLU A 266 21.65 0.32 -0.17
CA GLU A 266 21.72 0.88 1.17
C GLU A 266 20.49 1.75 1.46
N ARG A 267 20.03 1.72 2.72
CA ARG A 267 18.98 2.63 3.17
C ARG A 267 19.48 4.06 3.12
N THR A 268 18.78 4.89 2.36
CA THR A 268 19.05 6.33 2.35
C THR A 268 18.63 6.92 3.69
N GLN A 269 19.46 7.76 4.30
CA GLN A 269 19.11 8.45 5.55
C GLN A 269 17.87 9.34 5.35
N TRP A 270 17.04 9.44 6.39
CA TRP A 270 15.85 10.28 6.44
C TRP A 270 16.05 11.47 7.39
N PRO A 271 15.75 12.72 6.96
CA PRO A 271 15.54 13.15 5.58
C PRO A 271 16.86 13.08 4.78
N PRO A 272 16.81 12.91 3.44
CA PRO A 272 18.01 12.86 2.63
C PRO A 272 18.74 14.22 2.69
N ARG A 273 20.01 14.22 3.13
CA ARG A 273 20.84 15.44 3.14
C ARG A 273 21.24 15.90 1.74
N ARG A 274 21.39 14.95 0.81
CA ARG A 274 21.68 15.17 -0.60
C ARG A 274 20.97 14.11 -1.42
N TRP A 275 20.46 14.52 -2.58
CA TRP A 275 19.93 13.60 -3.57
C TRP A 275 21.06 13.04 -4.42
N PRO A 276 21.09 11.71 -4.67
CA PRO A 276 22.00 11.11 -5.65
C PRO A 276 22.06 11.90 -6.95
N GLU A 277 23.26 12.09 -7.51
CA GLU A 277 23.46 12.87 -8.74
C GLU A 277 22.64 12.32 -9.92
N GLU A 278 22.51 11.01 -10.01
CA GLU A 278 21.66 10.32 -11.01
C GLU A 278 20.21 10.85 -11.00
N LEU A 279 19.64 11.12 -9.82
CA LEU A 279 18.28 11.65 -9.72
C LEU A 279 18.18 13.10 -10.19
N GLN A 280 19.25 13.88 -10.00
CA GLN A 280 19.31 15.24 -10.53
C GLN A 280 19.38 15.23 -12.06
N GLN A 281 20.13 14.29 -12.65
CA GLN A 281 20.21 14.12 -14.11
C GLN A 281 18.86 13.70 -14.70
N LEU A 282 18.12 12.82 -14.03
CA LEU A 282 16.78 12.39 -14.44
C LEU A 282 15.74 13.53 -14.45
N LEU A 283 15.87 14.51 -13.54
CA LEU A 283 15.07 15.73 -13.57
C LEU A 283 15.35 16.59 -14.82
N GLU A 284 16.54 16.48 -15.43
CA GLU A 284 16.93 17.30 -16.58
C GLU A 284 16.45 16.75 -17.92
N GLY A 285 15.81 15.58 -17.97
CA GLY A 285 15.46 14.96 -19.25
C GLY A 285 16.36 13.79 -19.64
N LYS A 286 17.52 13.63 -19.01
CA LYS A 286 18.50 12.61 -19.41
C LYS A 286 17.98 11.20 -19.10
N PRO A 287 18.23 10.21 -19.96
CA PRO A 287 17.93 8.81 -19.65
C PRO A 287 18.77 8.34 -18.45
N PRO A 288 18.28 7.35 -17.69
CA PRO A 288 19.06 6.70 -16.63
C PRO A 288 20.29 5.98 -17.16
#